data_AF-A0A401RIC5-F1
#
_entry.id   AF-A0A401RIC5-F1
#
_cell.length_a   1.000
_cell.length_b   1.000
_cell.length_c   1.000
_cell.angle_alpha   90.00
_cell.angle_beta   90.00
_cell.angle_gamma   90.00
#
_symmetry.space_group_name_H-M   'P 1'
#
loop_
_entity.id
_entity.type
_entity.pdbx_description
1 polymer ?
#
loop_
_entity_poly.entity_id
_entity_poly.type
_entity_poly.pdbx_seq_one_letter_code
_entity_poly.pdbx_strand_id
1 'polypeptide(L)'
;MWDCPGNLLAVRNGTGCGCPDELGLDRENCSCPEGFRLINAPWQCVDVDECTFEGQCHQEQGNQCINTVGNYSCICQAGFKQQGGDCVDIDECKIDNGHCSHSCTNGNGGHVCGCPVGLALDKDNTTCVSE
;
A
#
# COMPACT_ATOMS: atom_id res chain seq x y z
N MET A 1 -35.71 -6.59 -23.14
CA MET A 1 -34.28 -6.34 -23.45
C MET A 1 -33.78 -5.53 -22.27
N TRP A 2 -33.05 -6.17 -21.34
CA TRP A 2 -32.59 -5.50 -20.13
C TRP A 2 -31.13 -5.15 -20.32
N ASP A 3 -30.84 -3.86 -20.47
CA ASP A 3 -29.48 -3.32 -20.52
C ASP A 3 -28.88 -3.42 -19.11
N CYS A 4 -27.94 -4.36 -18.94
CA CYS A 4 -27.10 -4.42 -17.74
C CYS A 4 -25.90 -3.47 -17.91
N PRO A 5 -25.78 -2.39 -17.12
CA PRO A 5 -24.58 -1.55 -17.16
C PRO A 5 -23.40 -2.34 -16.59
N GLY A 6 -22.48 -2.73 -17.48
CA GLY A 6 -21.31 -3.50 -17.16
C GLY A 6 -20.26 -2.67 -16.42
N ASN A 7 -19.88 -3.13 -15.24
CA ASN A 7 -18.51 -3.05 -14.76
C ASN A 7 -18.29 -4.22 -13.79
N LEU A 8 -17.43 -5.16 -14.20
CA LEU A 8 -17.03 -6.39 -13.49
C LEU A 8 -18.18 -7.26 -12.97
N LEU A 9 -18.73 -8.10 -13.86
CA LEU A 9 -19.82 -9.02 -13.55
C LEU A 9 -19.28 -10.27 -12.85
N ALA A 10 -19.93 -10.66 -11.74
CA ALA A 10 -19.73 -11.96 -11.13
C ALA A 10 -20.03 -13.09 -12.13
N VAL A 11 -19.43 -14.27 -11.95
CA VAL A 11 -19.62 -15.42 -12.86
C VAL A 11 -20.08 -16.67 -12.13
N ARG A 12 -20.83 -17.51 -12.85
CA ARG A 12 -21.21 -18.87 -12.46
C ARG A 12 -20.87 -19.80 -13.61
N ASN A 13 -19.92 -20.73 -13.41
CA ASN A 13 -19.48 -21.66 -14.44
C ASN A 13 -19.14 -21.00 -15.80
N GLY A 14 -18.48 -19.83 -15.76
CA GLY A 14 -18.10 -19.07 -16.97
C GLY A 14 -19.23 -18.27 -17.63
N THR A 15 -20.44 -18.28 -17.07
CA THR A 15 -21.57 -17.46 -17.52
C THR A 15 -21.68 -16.23 -16.61
N GLY A 16 -21.93 -15.04 -17.18
CA GLY A 16 -22.12 -13.82 -16.41
C GLY A 16 -23.37 -13.88 -15.54
N CYS A 17 -23.25 -13.49 -14.28
CA CYS A 17 -24.37 -13.41 -13.35
C CYS A 17 -25.02 -12.03 -13.46
N GLY A 18 -26.28 -11.97 -13.87
CA GLY A 18 -26.97 -10.69 -14.05
C GLY A 18 -28.32 -10.82 -14.76
N CYS A 19 -29.33 -10.26 -14.09
CA CYS A 19 -30.78 -10.26 -14.36
C CYS A 19 -31.52 -11.58 -14.06
N PRO A 20 -32.55 -11.56 -13.20
CA PRO A 20 -33.49 -12.66 -13.14
C PRO A 20 -34.19 -12.80 -14.50
N ASP A 21 -34.34 -14.03 -14.97
CA ASP A 21 -35.40 -14.36 -15.92
C ASP A 21 -36.78 -14.25 -15.24
N GLU A 22 -37.89 -14.36 -15.99
CA GLU A 22 -39.27 -14.27 -15.44
C GLU A 22 -39.57 -15.27 -14.31
N LEU A 23 -38.65 -16.21 -14.03
CA LEU A 23 -38.77 -17.27 -13.03
C LEU A 23 -37.97 -17.00 -11.74
N GLY A 24 -37.10 -15.98 -11.69
CA GLY A 24 -36.51 -15.49 -10.44
C GLY A 24 -35.53 -16.43 -9.73
N LEU A 25 -34.82 -17.30 -10.46
CA LEU A 25 -33.97 -18.35 -9.87
C LEU A 25 -32.53 -18.36 -10.42
N ASP A 26 -31.69 -17.38 -10.10
CA ASP A 26 -30.22 -17.58 -10.17
C ASP A 26 -29.42 -17.06 -8.96
N ARG A 27 -30.09 -16.70 -7.86
CA ARG A 27 -29.47 -16.06 -6.68
C ARG A 27 -28.40 -16.92 -5.97
N GLU A 28 -28.28 -18.20 -6.27
CA GLU A 28 -27.38 -19.11 -5.57
C GLU A 28 -26.16 -19.45 -6.44
N ASN A 29 -24.97 -19.15 -5.91
CA ASN A 29 -23.65 -19.59 -6.39
C ASN A 29 -22.95 -18.75 -7.48
N CYS A 30 -22.97 -17.42 -7.36
CA CYS A 30 -22.05 -16.56 -8.10
C CYS A 30 -20.77 -16.28 -7.33
N SER A 31 -19.66 -16.25 -8.05
CA SER A 31 -18.33 -15.97 -7.53
C SER A 31 -17.70 -14.82 -8.29
N CYS A 32 -16.91 -14.01 -7.60
CA CYS A 32 -16.06 -13.03 -8.24
C CYS A 32 -14.73 -13.65 -8.68
N PRO A 33 -14.02 -13.03 -9.63
CA PRO A 33 -12.61 -13.34 -9.90
C PRO A 33 -11.76 -13.21 -8.63
N GLU A 34 -10.58 -13.83 -8.63
CA GLU A 34 -9.58 -13.66 -7.57
C GLU A 34 -9.26 -12.17 -7.35
N GLY A 35 -9.12 -11.74 -6.09
CA GLY A 35 -8.95 -10.32 -5.72
C GLY A 35 -10.26 -9.52 -5.61
N PHE A 36 -11.43 -10.14 -5.78
CA PHE A 36 -12.72 -9.45 -5.71
C PHE A 36 -13.71 -10.17 -4.78
N ARG A 37 -14.65 -9.41 -4.21
CA ARG A 37 -15.74 -9.94 -3.37
C ARG A 37 -17.10 -9.37 -3.76
N LEU A 38 -18.14 -10.15 -3.47
CA LEU A 38 -19.53 -9.71 -3.63
C LEU A 38 -19.91 -8.72 -2.52
N ILE A 39 -20.61 -7.65 -2.89
CA ILE A 39 -21.28 -6.72 -1.95
C ILE A 39 -22.80 -6.73 -2.13
N ASN A 40 -23.53 -5.85 -1.42
CA ASN A 40 -24.98 -5.79 -1.21
C ASN A 40 -25.92 -5.93 -2.44
N ALA A 41 -25.40 -6.06 -3.66
CA ALA A 41 -26.11 -6.55 -4.83
C ALA A 41 -25.49 -7.90 -5.28
N PRO A 42 -26.29 -8.95 -5.53
CA PRO A 42 -25.80 -10.32 -5.77
C PRO A 42 -24.85 -10.50 -6.97
N TRP A 43 -24.58 -9.43 -7.74
CA TRP A 43 -23.84 -9.45 -9.01
C TRP A 43 -22.69 -8.43 -9.07
N GLN A 44 -22.47 -7.65 -8.02
CA GLN A 44 -21.43 -6.62 -8.01
C GLN A 44 -20.18 -7.15 -7.33
N CYS A 45 -19.11 -7.29 -8.12
CA CYS A 45 -17.79 -7.55 -7.63
C CYS A 45 -17.08 -6.23 -7.36
N VAL A 46 -16.65 -6.05 -6.11
CA VAL A 46 -15.73 -4.98 -5.75
C VAL A 46 -14.38 -5.56 -5.43
N ASP A 47 -13.37 -4.76 -5.74
CA ASP A 47 -12.00 -5.00 -5.36
C ASP A 47 -11.90 -5.30 -3.85
N VAL A 48 -11.12 -6.32 -3.50
CA VAL A 48 -10.76 -6.59 -2.11
C VAL A 48 -9.54 -5.73 -1.81
N ASP A 49 -9.64 -4.82 -0.86
CA ASP A 49 -8.47 -4.08 -0.41
C ASP A 49 -7.65 -4.96 0.55
N GLU A 50 -6.66 -5.69 0.01
CA GLU A 50 -5.84 -6.57 0.83
C GLU A 50 -5.02 -5.82 1.88
N CYS A 51 -4.77 -4.52 1.70
CA CYS A 51 -4.00 -3.70 2.64
C CYS A 51 -4.79 -3.37 3.92
N THR A 52 -6.08 -3.68 3.98
CA THR A 52 -6.90 -3.52 5.19
C THR A 52 -6.77 -4.69 6.17
N PHE A 53 -6.13 -5.79 5.79
CA PHE A 53 -5.94 -6.96 6.65
C PHE A 53 -4.66 -6.85 7.50
N GLU A 54 -4.77 -7.16 8.79
CA GLU A 54 -3.61 -7.16 9.70
C GLU A 54 -2.54 -8.17 9.26
N GLY A 55 -1.27 -7.76 9.38
CA GLY A 55 -0.11 -8.59 9.05
C GLY A 55 0.20 -8.71 7.56
N GLN A 56 -0.57 -8.06 6.67
CA GLN A 56 -0.23 -8.00 5.25
C GLN A 56 1.03 -7.18 5.02
N CYS A 57 1.90 -7.68 4.15
CA CYS A 57 3.17 -7.06 3.78
C CYS A 57 4.18 -6.82 4.93
N HIS A 58 4.04 -7.34 6.16
CA HIS A 58 4.96 -7.05 7.28
C HIS A 58 5.27 -5.54 7.41
N GLN A 59 4.24 -4.70 7.50
CA GLN A 59 4.38 -3.24 7.49
C GLN A 59 5.28 -2.70 8.61
N GLU A 60 5.36 -3.43 9.73
CA GLU A 60 6.25 -3.16 10.86
C GLU A 60 7.74 -3.31 10.53
N GLN A 61 8.09 -3.94 9.41
CA GLN A 61 9.46 -4.18 8.94
C GLN A 61 9.87 -3.24 7.79
N GLY A 62 9.27 -2.04 7.73
CA GLY A 62 9.58 -1.04 6.70
C GLY A 62 8.96 -1.33 5.34
N ASN A 63 7.91 -2.16 5.29
CA ASN A 63 7.14 -2.43 4.07
C ASN A 63 5.87 -1.59 4.02
N GLN A 64 5.41 -1.30 2.81
CA GLN A 64 4.17 -0.60 2.52
C GLN A 64 3.33 -1.46 1.59
N CYS A 65 2.07 -1.66 1.96
CA CYS A 65 1.08 -2.29 1.09
C CYS A 65 0.45 -1.24 0.18
N ILE A 66 0.34 -1.56 -1.11
CA ILE A 66 -0.39 -0.78 -2.12
C ILE A 66 -1.48 -1.67 -2.71
N ASN A 67 -2.73 -1.30 -2.48
CA ASN A 67 -3.87 -1.97 -3.09
C ASN A 67 -3.97 -1.61 -4.58
N THR A 68 -4.25 -2.59 -5.42
CA THR A 68 -4.41 -2.43 -6.86
C THR A 68 -5.67 -3.18 -7.32
N VAL A 69 -6.24 -2.83 -8.47
CA VAL A 69 -7.47 -3.51 -8.90
C VAL A 69 -7.20 -5.00 -9.19
N GLY A 70 -7.77 -5.87 -8.37
CA GLY A 70 -7.67 -7.33 -8.44
C GLY A 70 -6.41 -7.94 -7.82
N ASN A 71 -5.57 -7.16 -7.13
CA ASN A 71 -4.36 -7.64 -6.45
C ASN A 71 -3.77 -6.57 -5.51
N TYR A 72 -2.65 -6.85 -4.87
CA TYR A 72 -1.87 -5.88 -4.09
C TYR A 72 -0.37 -6.01 -4.37
N SER A 73 0.40 -5.04 -3.90
CA SER A 73 1.86 -5.08 -3.96
C SER A 73 2.48 -4.59 -2.66
N CYS A 74 3.51 -5.30 -2.19
CA CYS A 74 4.33 -4.90 -1.06
C CYS A 74 5.61 -4.24 -1.58
N ILE A 75 5.85 -2.99 -1.19
CA ILE A 75 7.06 -2.24 -1.53
C ILE A 75 7.75 -1.76 -0.26
N CYS A 76 9.02 -1.35 -0.35
CA CYS A 76 9.67 -0.71 0.81
C CYS A 76 9.13 0.71 1.02
N GLN A 77 8.92 1.07 2.29
CA GLN A 77 8.61 2.43 2.72
C GLN A 77 9.72 3.39 2.34
N ALA A 78 9.42 4.68 2.31
CA ALA A 78 10.45 5.72 2.17
C ALA A 78 11.51 5.56 3.28
N GLY A 79 12.78 5.71 2.94
CA GLY A 79 13.91 5.45 3.84
C GLY A 79 14.38 3.99 3.85
N PHE A 80 13.72 3.08 3.12
CA PHE A 80 14.13 1.67 3.01
C PHE A 80 14.41 1.27 1.56
N LYS A 81 15.28 0.29 1.38
CA LYS A 81 15.58 -0.32 0.08
C LYS A 81 15.39 -1.84 0.14
N GLN A 82 15.02 -2.41 -0.99
CA GLN A 82 14.89 -3.87 -1.08
C GLN A 82 16.28 -4.51 -1.16
N GLN A 83 16.56 -5.43 -0.25
CA GLN A 83 17.79 -6.21 -0.23
C GLN A 83 17.46 -7.65 0.17
N GLY A 84 17.67 -8.60 -0.75
CA GLY A 84 17.44 -10.03 -0.47
C GLY A 84 15.97 -10.43 -0.26
N GLY A 85 15.02 -9.57 -0.63
CA GLY A 85 13.59 -9.79 -0.38
C GLY A 85 13.06 -9.01 0.82
N ASP A 86 13.94 -8.50 1.68
CA ASP A 86 13.59 -7.70 2.84
C ASP A 86 13.77 -6.20 2.56
N CYS A 87 13.06 -5.37 3.33
CA CYS A 87 13.26 -3.93 3.35
C CYS A 87 14.29 -3.58 4.42
N VAL A 88 15.45 -3.13 3.97
CA VAL A 88 16.54 -2.70 4.85
C VAL A 88 16.62 -1.19 4.85
N ASP A 89 16.81 -0.65 6.04
CA ASP A 89 17.01 0.78 6.26
C ASP A 89 18.16 1.31 5.38
N ILE A 90 17.93 2.47 4.76
CA ILE A 90 18.95 3.18 4.00
C ILE A 90 19.73 4.01 4.99
N ASP A 91 21.04 3.78 5.09
CA ASP A 91 21.90 4.63 5.90
C ASP A 91 22.16 5.96 5.17
N GLU A 92 21.31 6.97 5.38
CA GLU A 92 21.48 8.27 4.72
C GLU A 92 22.75 8.98 5.18
N CYS A 93 23.25 8.71 6.39
CA CYS A 93 24.51 9.29 6.86
C CYS A 93 25.72 8.81 6.04
N LYS A 94 25.63 7.64 5.40
CA LYS A 94 26.65 7.17 4.45
C LYS A 94 26.54 7.85 3.08
N ILE A 95 25.46 8.58 2.80
CA ILE A 95 25.18 9.24 1.54
C ILE A 95 25.18 10.75 1.77
N ASP A 96 26.28 11.42 1.42
CA ASP A 96 26.45 12.87 1.61
C ASP A 96 26.15 13.35 3.04
N ASN A 97 26.47 12.53 4.05
CA ASN A 97 26.21 12.81 5.47
C ASN A 97 24.72 13.11 5.77
N GLY A 98 23.78 12.57 4.99
CA GLY A 98 22.36 12.89 5.08
C GLY A 98 22.07 14.38 4.82
N HIS A 99 22.94 15.06 4.08
CA HIS A 99 22.96 16.52 3.93
C HIS A 99 23.09 17.30 5.25
N CYS A 100 23.45 16.64 6.36
CA CYS A 100 23.68 17.32 7.63
C CYS A 100 24.93 18.19 7.54
N SER A 101 24.83 19.43 8.01
CA SER A 101 25.96 20.35 8.12
C SER A 101 27.05 19.87 9.09
N HIS A 102 26.67 19.08 10.10
CA HIS A 102 27.56 18.60 11.16
C HIS A 102 27.34 17.10 11.42
N SER A 103 26.83 16.73 12.60
CA SER A 103 26.66 15.32 12.96
C SER A 103 25.43 14.73 12.28
N CYS A 104 25.53 13.50 11.79
CA CYS A 104 24.41 12.71 11.29
C CYS A 104 24.26 11.45 12.13
N THR A 105 23.04 11.14 12.55
CA THR A 105 22.71 9.87 13.22
C THR A 105 21.67 9.14 12.38
N ASN A 106 22.03 7.96 11.91
CA ASN A 106 21.12 7.11 11.17
C ASN A 106 20.07 6.53 12.12
N GLY A 107 18.80 6.58 11.71
CA GLY A 107 17.67 6.00 12.42
C GLY A 107 16.90 5.06 11.50
N ASN A 108 15.87 4.39 12.03
CA ASN A 108 15.05 3.50 11.23
C ASN A 108 14.05 4.31 10.39
N GLY A 109 14.15 4.22 9.07
CA GLY A 109 13.34 4.95 8.09
C GLY A 109 13.80 6.38 7.82
N GLY A 110 15.01 6.75 8.25
CA GLY A 110 15.58 8.07 8.02
C GLY A 110 16.65 8.46 9.03
N HIS A 111 17.16 9.69 8.95
CA HIS A 111 18.25 10.17 9.78
C HIS A 111 17.91 11.46 10.53
N VAL A 112 18.74 11.79 11.53
CA VAL A 112 18.63 13.03 12.30
C VAL A 112 19.98 13.75 12.32
N CYS A 113 19.96 15.04 12.02
CA CYS A 113 21.12 15.91 12.11
C CYS A 113 21.28 16.48 13.52
N GLY A 114 22.53 16.59 13.98
CA GLY A 114 22.88 17.09 15.31
C GLY A 114 23.86 18.26 15.25
N CYS A 115 23.63 19.28 16.09
CA CYS A 115 24.49 20.46 16.18
C CYS A 115 25.47 20.39 17.34
N PRO A 116 26.68 20.97 17.17
CA PRO A 116 27.60 21.17 18.29
C PRO A 116 27.05 22.20 19.29
N VAL A 117 27.63 22.22 20.49
CA VAL A 117 27.23 23.16 21.55
C VAL A 117 27.32 24.60 21.05
N GLY A 118 26.25 25.37 21.25
CA GLY A 118 26.14 26.78 20.84
C GLY A 118 25.51 27.00 19.46
N LEU A 119 25.08 25.95 18.76
CA LEU A 119 24.31 26.02 17.52
C LEU A 119 22.98 25.26 17.67
N ALA A 120 21.98 25.66 16.89
CA ALA A 120 20.68 25.02 16.80
C ALA A 120 20.38 24.60 15.35
N LEU A 121 19.52 23.60 15.18
CA LEU A 121 19.05 23.13 13.88
C LEU A 121 18.15 24.20 13.24
N ASP A 122 18.39 24.53 11.98
CA ASP A 122 17.55 25.43 11.19
C ASP A 122 16.25 24.72 10.73
N LYS A 123 15.34 25.47 10.10
CA LYS A 123 14.06 24.99 9.59
C LYS A 123 14.16 23.90 8.52
N ASP A 124 15.33 23.77 7.89
CA ASP A 124 15.63 22.71 6.93
C ASP A 124 16.01 21.38 7.61
N ASN A 125 16.10 21.35 8.94
CA ASN A 125 16.52 20.21 9.77
C ASN A 125 17.90 19.63 9.43
N THR A 126 18.73 20.35 8.67
CA THR A 126 20.02 19.86 8.17
C THR A 126 21.15 20.83 8.46
N THR A 127 20.87 22.13 8.48
CA THR A 127 21.85 23.18 8.73
C THR A 127 21.86 23.57 10.21
N CYS A 128 23.05 23.74 10.78
CA CYS A 128 23.22 24.28 12.13
C CYS A 128 23.54 25.77 12.05
N VAL A 129 22.75 26.58 12.75
CA VAL A 129 22.88 28.04 12.81
C VAL A 129 23.11 28.48 14.26
N SER A 130 23.79 29.61 14.46
CA SER A 130 23.87 30.24 15.78
C SER A 130 22.49 30.73 16.20
N GLU A 131 22.11 30.48 17.46
CA GLU A 131 20.92 31.07 18.07
C GLU A 131 20.96 32.61 18.09
#